data_AF-A0A842QYP6-F1
#
_entry.id   AF-A0A842QYP6-F1
#
_cell.length_a   1.000
_cell.length_b   1.000
_cell.length_c   1.000
_cell.angle_alpha   90.00
_cell.angle_beta   90.00
_cell.angle_gamma   90.00
#
_symmetry.space_group_name_H-M   'P 1'
#
loop_
_entity.id
_entity.type
_entity.pdbx_description
1 polymer ?
#
loop_
_entity_poly.entity_id
_entity_poly.type
_entity_poly.pdbx_seq_one_letter_code
_entity_poly.pdbx_strand_id
1 'polypeptide(L)'
;MLAFPPCVYNGETCICNLCMIGWGSRGFIFSHAFQPFRNHAVTPRDGKTQYPAMKSKRLSTMDQERRISGNTIKDVLKDYKEGKISLVDAERVLKGTMLENIEHVASLDVFRELRTGIPEVIFAETKHVDLLRKIISKVLDMKESVLISRLLPVHIEMIRSSFPGKMEIRESSRVAFRMKQPRPDPVGLVGIITAGTSDIPVAEEAAIMCELMGCRVKRVHDIGIAGIHRVFEPLRQLIDGDVDTIVCCAGMEGALPSVIASLTDVLVIGVPISTGYGHGGKGETALSSMLQSCAPGLVTVNIDNGIGAGAAAALITRKIAGKKEKNGD
;
A
#
# COMPACT_ATOMS: atom_id res chain seq x y z
N MET A 1 39.67 -25.83 33.85
CA MET A 1 40.40 -26.63 32.84
C MET A 1 39.52 -27.81 32.46
N LEU A 2 38.70 -27.65 31.42
CA LEU A 2 38.04 -28.74 30.71
C LEU A 2 37.94 -28.28 29.26
N ALA A 3 38.50 -29.09 28.38
CA ALA A 3 38.87 -28.75 27.02
C ALA A 3 37.66 -28.69 26.09
N PHE A 4 37.61 -27.66 25.26
CA PHE A 4 36.75 -27.63 24.07
C PHE A 4 37.36 -28.56 23.00
N PRO A 5 36.60 -29.47 22.38
CA PRO A 5 37.02 -30.07 21.12
C PRO A 5 36.87 -29.05 19.98
N PRO A 6 37.73 -29.08 18.95
CA PRO A 6 37.78 -28.07 17.91
C PRO A 6 36.59 -28.17 16.95
N CYS A 7 35.98 -27.02 16.63
CA CYS A 7 35.06 -26.90 15.50
C CYS A 7 35.82 -27.17 14.20
N VAL A 8 35.60 -28.34 13.59
CA VAL A 8 35.98 -28.59 12.20
C VAL A 8 34.90 -28.01 11.32
N TYR A 9 35.25 -26.92 10.64
CA TYR A 9 34.45 -26.28 9.59
C TYR A 9 34.50 -27.18 8.35
N ASN A 10 33.40 -27.87 8.05
CA ASN A 10 33.12 -28.31 6.69
C ASN A 10 31.89 -27.56 6.23
N GLY A 11 32.07 -26.73 5.20
CA GLY A 11 31.01 -25.93 4.61
C GLY A 11 29.80 -26.79 4.27
N GLU A 12 28.63 -26.18 4.41
CA GLU A 12 27.29 -26.69 4.10
C GLU A 12 26.54 -27.31 5.30
N THR A 13 25.58 -26.53 5.80
CA THR A 13 24.46 -26.83 6.72
C THR A 13 24.72 -26.94 8.24
N CYS A 14 24.13 -26.00 8.97
CA CYS A 14 23.93 -26.06 10.42
C CYS A 14 22.45 -26.41 10.68
N ILE A 15 22.18 -27.60 11.22
CA ILE A 15 20.85 -28.02 11.68
C ILE A 15 20.86 -27.96 13.20
N CYS A 16 20.29 -26.90 13.78
CA CYS A 16 19.93 -26.86 15.19
C CYS A 16 18.45 -27.24 15.31
N ASN A 17 18.20 -28.40 15.90
CA ASN A 17 16.88 -28.93 16.20
C ASN A 17 16.66 -28.78 17.71
N LEU A 18 15.87 -27.79 18.17
CA LEU A 18 15.29 -27.81 19.52
C LEU A 18 14.12 -26.81 19.65
N CYS A 19 12.90 -27.28 19.39
CA CYS A 19 11.67 -27.05 20.19
C CYS A 19 10.43 -27.35 19.33
N MET A 20 9.92 -28.57 19.44
CA MET A 20 8.52 -28.87 19.10
C MET A 20 7.70 -28.97 20.38
N ILE A 21 6.68 -28.13 20.48
CA ILE A 21 5.48 -28.39 21.27
C ILE A 21 4.39 -28.78 20.27
N GLY A 22 3.97 -30.06 20.28
CA GLY A 22 2.56 -30.37 20.16
C GLY A 22 2.09 -31.43 19.16
N TRP A 23 1.70 -32.58 19.74
CA TRP A 23 0.57 -33.46 19.38
C TRP A 23 0.70 -34.48 18.23
N GLY A 24 0.45 -35.75 18.59
CA GLY A 24 -0.36 -36.64 17.75
C GLY A 24 0.37 -37.70 16.91
N SER A 25 0.89 -38.71 17.59
CA SER A 25 1.04 -40.11 17.15
C SER A 25 0.48 -40.52 15.76
N ARG A 26 1.37 -40.80 14.80
CA ARG A 26 1.51 -42.07 14.05
C ARG A 26 2.65 -41.94 13.05
N GLY A 27 3.74 -42.67 13.29
CA GLY A 27 4.90 -42.70 12.41
C GLY A 27 4.66 -43.51 11.15
N PHE A 28 5.25 -43.05 10.04
CA PHE A 28 5.83 -43.90 9.01
C PHE A 28 7.03 -43.16 8.44
N ILE A 29 8.20 -43.78 8.59
CA ILE A 29 9.49 -43.32 8.08
C ILE A 29 9.60 -43.80 6.63
N PHE A 30 9.89 -42.91 5.68
CA PHE A 30 10.73 -43.26 4.54
C PHE A 30 11.56 -42.04 4.13
N SER A 31 12.87 -42.24 4.17
CA SER A 31 13.90 -41.31 3.68
C SER A 31 13.81 -41.20 2.17
N HIS A 32 14.04 -40.02 1.60
CA HIS A 32 14.93 -39.84 0.45
C HIS A 32 15.16 -38.34 0.18
N ALA A 33 16.41 -38.05 -0.15
CA ALA A 33 17.00 -36.73 -0.28
C ALA A 33 16.37 -35.89 -1.41
N PHE A 34 16.14 -34.61 -1.13
CA PHE A 34 15.77 -33.61 -2.13
C PHE A 34 17.05 -33.02 -2.75
N GLN A 35 17.32 -33.35 -4.01
CA GLN A 35 18.21 -32.59 -4.89
C GLN A 35 17.40 -31.57 -5.71
N PRO A 36 17.99 -30.43 -6.12
CA PRO A 36 17.28 -29.28 -6.65
C PRO A 36 16.77 -29.49 -8.08
N PHE A 37 15.54 -29.03 -8.33
CA PHE A 37 14.88 -29.08 -9.64
C PHE A 37 15.65 -28.30 -10.71
N ARG A 38 16.17 -29.03 -11.71
CA ARG A 38 16.50 -28.50 -13.05
C ARG A 38 15.32 -28.74 -13.99
N ASN A 39 15.03 -27.73 -14.81
CA ASN A 39 14.06 -27.73 -15.90
C ASN A 39 14.14 -28.97 -16.80
N HIS A 40 13.03 -29.67 -17.00
CA HIS A 40 12.81 -30.49 -18.19
C HIS A 40 11.41 -30.30 -18.77
N ALA A 41 11.39 -29.82 -20.02
CA ALA A 41 10.25 -29.84 -20.91
C ALA A 41 9.87 -31.28 -21.23
N VAL A 42 8.57 -31.58 -21.16
CA VAL A 42 8.00 -32.87 -21.57
C VAL A 42 7.32 -32.69 -22.92
N THR A 43 7.84 -33.37 -23.95
CA THR A 43 7.15 -33.59 -25.23
C THR A 43 6.21 -34.80 -25.10
N PRO A 44 4.98 -34.76 -25.68
CA PRO A 44 4.12 -35.95 -25.70
C PRO A 44 4.47 -36.89 -26.86
N ARG A 45 4.62 -38.19 -26.57
CA ARG A 45 4.56 -39.29 -27.53
C ARG A 45 3.12 -39.81 -27.63
N ASP A 46 2.60 -39.78 -28.84
CA ASP A 46 1.51 -40.54 -29.47
C ASP A 46 0.50 -41.35 -28.62
N GLY A 47 -0.79 -41.18 -28.95
CA GLY A 47 -1.68 -42.33 -29.14
C GLY A 47 -2.95 -42.43 -28.29
N LYS A 48 -3.99 -41.71 -28.72
CA LYS A 48 -5.44 -42.04 -28.57
C LYS A 48 -6.01 -42.26 -27.16
N THR A 49 -6.70 -41.23 -26.67
CA THR A 49 -7.94 -41.40 -25.89
C THR A 49 -8.96 -40.38 -26.37
N GLN A 50 -10.02 -40.84 -27.04
CA GLN A 50 -11.17 -40.03 -27.44
C GLN A 50 -12.16 -39.94 -26.27
N TYR A 51 -12.54 -38.71 -25.89
CA TYR A 51 -13.73 -38.45 -25.07
C TYR A 51 -14.86 -37.95 -25.99
N PRO A 52 -16.12 -38.31 -25.72
CA PRO A 52 -17.25 -38.01 -26.61
C PRO A 52 -17.58 -36.50 -26.61
N ALA A 53 -17.87 -35.98 -27.81
CA ALA A 53 -18.18 -34.57 -28.03
C ALA A 53 -19.57 -34.17 -27.48
N MET A 54 -19.59 -33.40 -26.40
CA MET A 54 -20.76 -32.61 -25.99
C MET A 54 -20.94 -31.45 -26.98
N LYS A 55 -22.01 -31.47 -27.77
CA LYS A 55 -22.42 -30.33 -28.61
C LYS A 55 -22.98 -29.22 -27.73
N SER A 56 -22.13 -28.32 -27.25
CA SER A 56 -22.57 -27.00 -26.81
C SER A 56 -22.54 -26.04 -28.00
N LYS A 57 -23.65 -25.34 -28.25
CA LYS A 57 -23.69 -24.19 -29.15
C LYS A 57 -22.74 -23.12 -28.58
N ARG A 58 -21.48 -23.12 -29.03
CA ARG A 58 -20.61 -21.94 -28.89
C ARG A 58 -21.19 -20.85 -29.76
N LEU A 59 -21.88 -19.89 -29.15
CA LEU A 59 -21.77 -18.52 -29.63
C LEU A 59 -20.30 -18.13 -29.44
N SER A 60 -19.67 -17.67 -30.52
CA SER A 60 -18.28 -17.25 -30.58
C SER A 60 -17.99 -16.23 -29.49
N THR A 61 -17.11 -16.59 -28.55
CA THR A 61 -16.52 -15.69 -27.55
C THR A 61 -15.89 -14.44 -28.19
N MET A 62 -15.51 -14.51 -29.46
CA MET A 62 -15.02 -13.39 -30.26
C MET A 62 -16.05 -12.28 -30.53
N ASP A 63 -17.36 -12.56 -30.50
CA ASP A 63 -18.39 -11.54 -30.75
C ASP A 63 -18.78 -10.75 -29.48
N GLN A 64 -18.50 -11.29 -28.28
CA GLN A 64 -18.73 -10.58 -27.01
C GLN A 64 -17.57 -9.66 -26.65
N GLU A 65 -16.32 -10.04 -26.95
CA GLU A 65 -15.15 -9.20 -26.67
C GLU A 65 -15.03 -8.01 -27.65
N ARG A 66 -15.46 -8.16 -28.91
CA ARG A 66 -15.43 -7.07 -29.91
C ARG A 66 -16.45 -5.95 -29.69
N ARG A 67 -17.48 -6.15 -28.86
CA ARG A 67 -18.51 -5.13 -28.62
C ARG A 67 -18.14 -4.11 -27.54
N ILE A 68 -17.05 -4.32 -26.80
CA ILE A 68 -16.74 -3.53 -25.60
C ILE A 68 -15.65 -2.48 -25.87
N SER A 69 -14.84 -2.62 -26.92
CA SER A 69 -13.67 -1.76 -27.20
C SER A 69 -13.99 -0.51 -28.04
N GLY A 70 -15.14 0.14 -27.83
CA GLY A 70 -15.50 1.31 -28.65
C GLY A 70 -16.72 2.13 -28.22
N ASN A 71 -17.35 1.80 -27.09
CA ASN A 71 -18.54 2.53 -26.64
C ASN A 71 -18.13 3.80 -25.89
N THR A 72 -18.65 4.96 -26.29
CA THR A 72 -18.45 6.19 -25.53
C THR A 72 -19.24 6.14 -24.21
N ILE A 73 -18.87 6.94 -23.21
CA ILE A 73 -19.59 7.04 -21.91
C ILE A 73 -21.10 7.25 -22.14
N LYS A 74 -21.47 8.01 -23.18
CA LYS A 74 -22.87 8.24 -23.56
C LYS A 74 -23.58 6.96 -23.97
N ASP A 75 -22.92 6.05 -24.68
CA ASP A 75 -23.52 4.80 -25.15
C ASP A 75 -23.80 3.87 -23.96
N VAL A 76 -22.85 3.78 -23.02
CA VAL A 76 -23.03 2.97 -21.79
C VAL A 76 -24.15 3.53 -20.92
N LEU A 77 -24.23 4.85 -20.75
CA LEU A 77 -25.31 5.49 -19.99
C LEU A 77 -26.68 5.35 -20.68
N LYS A 78 -26.71 5.38 -22.02
CA LYS A 78 -27.92 5.15 -22.80
C LYS A 78 -28.40 3.71 -22.67
N ASP A 79 -27.49 2.75 -22.75
CA ASP A 79 -27.82 1.33 -22.59
C ASP A 79 -28.30 1.00 -21.17
N TYR A 80 -27.76 1.67 -20.13
CA TYR A 80 -28.28 1.57 -18.77
C TYR A 80 -29.69 2.18 -18.65
N LYS A 81 -29.90 3.39 -19.18
CA LYS A 81 -31.20 4.07 -19.17
C LYS A 81 -32.28 3.28 -19.92
N GLU A 82 -31.90 2.58 -20.98
CA GLU A 82 -32.76 1.72 -21.78
C GLU A 82 -32.91 0.30 -21.20
N GLY A 83 -32.29 0.01 -20.05
CA GLY A 83 -32.41 -1.27 -19.34
C GLY A 83 -31.67 -2.45 -19.99
N LYS A 84 -30.79 -2.20 -20.96
CA LYS A 84 -30.01 -3.23 -21.67
C LYS A 84 -28.85 -3.78 -20.85
N ILE A 85 -28.34 -2.98 -19.91
CA ILE A 85 -27.28 -3.38 -18.97
C ILE A 85 -27.69 -3.00 -17.54
N SER A 86 -27.28 -3.82 -16.57
CA SER A 86 -27.49 -3.51 -15.16
C SER A 86 -26.59 -2.36 -14.70
N LEU A 87 -26.92 -1.73 -13.57
CA LEU A 87 -26.06 -0.70 -12.96
C LEU A 87 -24.63 -1.23 -12.71
N VAL A 88 -24.52 -2.47 -12.26
CA VAL A 88 -23.25 -3.15 -11.97
C VAL A 88 -22.44 -3.39 -13.25
N ASP A 89 -23.11 -3.76 -14.34
CA ASP A 89 -22.46 -3.98 -15.64
C ASP A 89 -22.06 -2.67 -16.32
N ALA A 90 -22.88 -1.63 -16.21
CA ALA A 90 -22.55 -0.28 -16.66
C ALA A 90 -21.29 0.25 -15.93
N GLU A 91 -21.23 0.07 -14.61
CA GLU A 91 -20.07 0.44 -13.81
C GLU A 91 -18.81 -0.33 -14.23
N ARG A 92 -18.94 -1.64 -14.51
CA ARG A 92 -17.82 -2.48 -14.97
C ARG A 92 -17.30 -2.05 -16.35
N VAL A 93 -18.19 -1.82 -17.31
CA VAL A 93 -17.82 -1.41 -18.67
C VAL A 93 -17.12 -0.06 -18.64
N LEU A 94 -17.68 0.92 -17.93
CA LEU A 94 -17.06 2.25 -17.78
C LEU A 94 -15.67 2.14 -17.15
N LYS A 95 -15.49 1.32 -16.11
CA LYS A 95 -14.17 1.08 -15.49
C LYS A 95 -13.16 0.46 -16.47
N GLY A 96 -13.61 -0.39 -17.39
CA GLY A 96 -12.79 -0.99 -18.44
C GLY A 96 -12.33 0.03 -19.50
N THR A 97 -13.25 0.85 -20.02
CA THR A 97 -12.95 1.87 -21.05
C THR A 97 -12.00 2.97 -20.54
N MET A 98 -11.99 3.21 -19.23
CA MET A 98 -11.09 4.15 -18.56
C MET A 98 -9.61 3.70 -18.53
N LEU A 99 -9.31 2.45 -18.87
CA LEU A 99 -7.92 1.91 -18.92
C LEU A 99 -7.22 2.18 -20.26
N GLU A 100 -7.95 2.45 -21.35
CA GLU A 100 -7.41 2.45 -22.72
C GLU A 100 -6.81 3.81 -23.17
N ASN A 101 -7.06 4.92 -22.46
CA ASN A 101 -6.77 6.28 -22.97
C ASN A 101 -5.50 6.94 -22.42
N ILE A 102 -4.43 6.18 -22.13
CA ILE A 102 -3.24 6.75 -21.50
C ILE A 102 -2.07 6.92 -22.48
N GLU A 103 -2.11 7.95 -23.32
CA GLU A 103 -0.91 8.41 -24.03
C GLU A 103 -0.66 9.92 -24.00
N HIS A 104 0.64 10.21 -23.89
CA HIS A 104 1.39 11.45 -24.14
C HIS A 104 1.59 12.45 -22.96
N VAL A 105 2.87 12.44 -22.52
CA VAL A 105 3.57 13.26 -21.50
C VAL A 105 3.13 12.97 -20.08
N ALA A 106 3.84 12.00 -19.46
CA ALA A 106 3.45 11.28 -18.26
C ALA A 106 2.06 10.65 -18.43
N SER A 107 2.00 9.33 -18.46
CA SER A 107 0.77 8.56 -18.56
C SER A 107 -0.09 8.79 -17.30
N LEU A 108 -0.70 9.98 -17.19
CA LEU A 108 -1.54 10.39 -16.07
C LEU A 108 -2.78 9.51 -16.10
N ASP A 109 -2.96 8.71 -15.04
CA ASP A 109 -4.13 7.86 -14.88
C ASP A 109 -5.29 8.74 -14.39
N VAL A 110 -5.85 9.53 -15.30
CA VAL A 110 -6.92 10.51 -15.03
C VAL A 110 -8.13 9.85 -14.36
N PHE A 111 -8.28 8.53 -14.45
CA PHE A 111 -9.40 7.80 -13.89
C PHE A 111 -9.05 7.01 -12.61
N ARG A 112 -7.81 7.06 -12.11
CA ARG A 112 -7.38 6.36 -10.88
C ARG A 112 -8.31 6.59 -9.71
N GLU A 113 -8.65 7.85 -9.47
CA GLU A 113 -9.51 8.27 -8.36
C GLU A 113 -10.93 7.73 -8.50
N LEU A 114 -11.49 7.73 -9.71
CA LEU A 114 -12.81 7.15 -9.99
C LEU A 114 -12.82 5.63 -9.80
N ARG A 115 -11.72 4.95 -10.15
CA ARG A 115 -11.61 3.48 -10.04
C ARG A 115 -11.32 3.00 -8.61
N THR A 116 -10.45 3.72 -7.89
CA THR A 116 -9.85 3.24 -6.63
C THR A 116 -10.17 4.10 -5.42
N GLY A 117 -10.66 5.33 -5.61
CA GLY A 117 -10.79 6.33 -4.56
C GLY A 117 -9.46 6.96 -4.12
N ILE A 118 -8.35 6.63 -4.78
CA ILE A 118 -7.02 7.16 -4.47
C ILE A 118 -6.76 8.38 -5.37
N PRO A 119 -6.48 9.58 -4.82
CA PRO A 119 -6.12 10.77 -5.58
C PRO A 119 -4.82 10.61 -6.36
N GLU A 120 -4.58 11.55 -7.28
CA GLU A 120 -3.34 11.57 -8.07
C GLU A 120 -2.13 11.89 -7.18
N VAL A 121 -1.04 11.12 -7.36
CA VAL A 121 0.22 11.30 -6.63
C VAL A 121 1.38 11.46 -7.60
N ILE A 122 2.14 12.55 -7.45
CA ILE A 122 3.34 12.83 -8.25
C ILE A 122 4.58 12.61 -7.38
N PHE A 123 5.33 11.54 -7.66
CA PHE A 123 6.63 11.30 -7.04
C PHE A 123 7.70 12.25 -7.61
N ALA A 124 8.19 13.23 -6.84
CA ALA A 124 9.04 14.31 -7.36
C ALA A 124 10.54 14.03 -7.36
N GLU A 125 11.04 13.21 -6.42
CA GLU A 125 12.47 13.07 -6.10
C GLU A 125 13.38 12.85 -7.31
N THR A 126 12.96 12.04 -8.28
CA THR A 126 13.74 11.70 -9.47
C THR A 126 13.39 12.54 -10.71
N LYS A 127 12.48 13.50 -10.59
CA LYS A 127 12.00 14.31 -11.73
C LYS A 127 12.79 15.61 -11.87
N HIS A 128 13.23 15.88 -13.10
CA HIS A 128 13.78 17.19 -13.45
C HIS A 128 12.72 18.29 -13.26
N VAL A 129 13.17 19.47 -12.83
CA VAL A 129 12.31 20.61 -12.44
C VAL A 129 11.31 20.99 -13.55
N ASP A 130 11.77 21.06 -14.81
CA ASP A 130 10.91 21.44 -15.93
C ASP A 130 9.84 20.39 -16.26
N LEU A 131 10.20 19.10 -16.13
CA LEU A 131 9.24 18.02 -16.32
C LEU A 131 8.20 18.03 -15.20
N LEU A 132 8.65 18.19 -13.95
CA LEU A 132 7.76 18.29 -12.80
C LEU A 132 6.79 19.46 -12.95
N ARG A 133 7.28 20.65 -13.36
CA ARG A 133 6.42 21.81 -13.63
C ARG A 133 5.32 21.50 -14.65
N LYS A 134 5.68 20.87 -15.78
CA LYS A 134 4.71 20.49 -16.82
C LYS A 134 3.66 19.51 -16.29
N ILE A 135 4.08 18.50 -15.54
CA ILE A 135 3.17 17.50 -14.95
C ILE A 135 2.22 18.18 -13.96
N ILE A 136 2.73 19.02 -13.06
CA ILE A 136 1.90 19.73 -12.07
C ILE A 136 0.89 20.62 -12.78
N SER A 137 1.29 21.42 -13.77
CA SER A 137 0.36 22.26 -14.53
C SER A 137 -0.80 21.44 -15.10
N LYS A 138 -0.49 20.35 -15.81
CA LYS A 138 -1.49 19.49 -16.42
C LYS A 138 -2.43 18.85 -15.39
N VAL A 139 -1.89 18.38 -14.26
CA VAL A 139 -2.70 17.80 -13.18
C VAL A 139 -3.56 18.87 -12.50
N LEU A 140 -3.04 20.08 -12.31
CA LEU A 140 -3.79 21.17 -11.69
C LEU A 140 -5.01 21.58 -12.52
N ASP A 141 -4.94 21.47 -13.86
CA ASP A 141 -6.05 21.79 -14.76
C ASP A 141 -7.15 20.72 -14.77
N MET A 142 -6.81 19.45 -14.48
CA MET A 142 -7.73 18.32 -14.62
C MET A 142 -8.30 17.81 -13.29
N LYS A 143 -7.58 18.03 -12.19
CA LYS A 143 -7.90 17.47 -10.88
C LYS A 143 -8.26 18.57 -9.90
N GLU A 144 -8.88 18.19 -8.79
CA GLU A 144 -9.11 19.08 -7.66
C GLU A 144 -8.19 18.71 -6.49
N SER A 145 -7.85 17.43 -6.37
CA SER A 145 -6.92 16.90 -5.36
C SER A 145 -5.66 16.34 -6.02
N VAL A 146 -4.48 16.66 -5.45
CA VAL A 146 -3.20 16.08 -5.86
C VAL A 146 -2.20 16.14 -4.71
N LEU A 147 -1.37 15.11 -4.59
CA LEU A 147 -0.21 15.08 -3.69
C LEU A 147 1.09 15.01 -4.50
N ILE A 148 2.05 15.85 -4.18
CA ILE A 148 3.42 15.80 -4.70
C ILE A 148 4.32 15.41 -3.54
N SER A 149 5.00 14.27 -3.68
CA SER A 149 5.79 13.64 -2.63
C SER A 149 7.29 13.71 -2.92
N ARG A 150 8.10 13.70 -1.84
CA ARG A 150 9.57 13.76 -1.86
C ARG A 150 10.18 14.93 -2.64
N LEU A 151 9.65 16.12 -2.45
CA LEU A 151 10.19 17.35 -3.03
C LEU A 151 11.64 17.62 -2.59
N LEU A 152 12.44 18.11 -3.53
CA LEU A 152 13.74 18.73 -3.26
C LEU A 152 13.56 20.25 -3.06
N PRO A 153 14.51 20.96 -2.44
CA PRO A 153 14.43 22.42 -2.29
C PRO A 153 14.17 23.17 -3.60
N VAL A 154 14.82 22.74 -4.69
CA VAL A 154 14.61 23.31 -6.04
C VAL A 154 13.19 23.07 -6.57
N HIS A 155 12.55 21.96 -6.19
CA HIS A 155 11.15 21.72 -6.56
C HIS A 155 10.21 22.64 -5.79
N ILE A 156 10.47 22.88 -4.51
CA ILE A 156 9.68 23.77 -3.66
C ILE A 156 9.71 25.20 -4.22
N GLU A 157 10.90 25.71 -4.54
CA GLU A 157 11.08 27.04 -5.14
C GLU A 157 10.34 27.14 -6.49
N MET A 158 10.44 26.10 -7.32
CA MET A 158 9.70 26.04 -8.58
C MET A 158 8.18 26.07 -8.36
N ILE A 159 7.65 25.34 -7.37
CA ILE A 159 6.21 25.32 -7.10
C ILE A 159 5.74 26.68 -6.62
N ARG A 160 6.48 27.34 -5.72
CA ARG A 160 6.14 28.68 -5.21
C ARG A 160 6.09 29.72 -6.32
N SER A 161 7.06 29.69 -7.22
CA SER A 161 7.15 30.65 -8.34
C SER A 161 6.13 30.37 -9.44
N SER A 162 5.90 29.10 -9.78
CA SER A 162 5.07 28.71 -10.93
C SER A 162 3.59 28.55 -10.60
N PHE A 163 3.23 28.25 -9.34
CA PHE A 163 1.87 27.94 -8.91
C PHE A 163 1.47 28.67 -7.61
N PRO A 164 1.59 30.01 -7.55
CA PRO A 164 1.32 30.77 -6.33
C PRO A 164 -0.14 30.60 -5.88
N GLY A 165 -0.34 30.23 -4.60
CA GLY A 165 -1.66 30.05 -4.00
C GLY A 165 -2.45 28.83 -4.49
N LYS A 166 -1.91 28.00 -5.39
CA LYS A 166 -2.61 26.82 -5.93
C LYS A 166 -2.41 25.56 -5.08
N MET A 167 -1.37 25.51 -4.25
CA MET A 167 -0.99 24.34 -3.46
C MET A 167 -0.48 24.76 -2.09
N GLU A 168 -0.75 23.96 -1.06
CA GLU A 168 -0.08 24.02 0.24
C GLU A 168 1.26 23.30 0.15
N ILE A 169 2.28 23.83 0.82
CA ILE A 169 3.63 23.24 0.87
C ILE A 169 4.02 23.04 2.33
N ARG A 170 4.44 21.81 2.67
CA ARG A 170 5.08 21.49 3.95
C ARG A 170 6.53 21.14 3.69
N GLU A 171 7.40 22.15 3.79
CA GLU A 171 8.81 22.01 3.46
C GLU A 171 9.53 20.98 4.34
N SER A 172 9.27 20.99 5.64
CA SER A 172 9.85 20.04 6.61
C SER A 172 9.56 18.58 6.26
N SER A 173 8.43 18.35 5.60
CA SER A 173 7.96 17.02 5.18
C SER A 173 8.23 16.72 3.72
N ARG A 174 8.81 17.67 2.97
CA ARG A 174 9.09 17.56 1.52
C ARG A 174 7.87 17.21 0.69
N VAL A 175 6.71 17.80 1.01
CA VAL A 175 5.44 17.54 0.31
C VAL A 175 4.74 18.83 -0.08
N ALA A 176 4.02 18.78 -1.20
CA ALA A 176 3.08 19.82 -1.60
C ALA A 176 1.78 19.16 -2.05
N PHE A 177 0.65 19.78 -1.75
CA PHE A 177 -0.64 19.19 -2.10
C PHE A 177 -1.69 20.26 -2.38
N ARG A 178 -2.72 19.85 -3.11
CA ARG A 178 -3.96 20.61 -3.25
C ARG A 178 -5.08 19.68 -2.84
N MET A 179 -5.99 20.18 -2.01
CA MET A 179 -7.21 19.46 -1.64
C MET A 179 -8.41 20.05 -2.38
N LYS A 180 -9.38 19.20 -2.72
CA LYS A 180 -10.69 19.61 -3.21
C LYS A 180 -11.38 20.60 -2.24
N GLN A 181 -12.04 21.60 -2.81
CA GLN A 181 -12.82 22.60 -2.08
C GLN A 181 -14.27 22.70 -2.63
N PRO A 182 -15.29 22.84 -1.77
CA PRO A 182 -15.22 22.74 -0.31
C PRO A 182 -14.82 21.32 0.13
N ARG A 183 -14.09 21.23 1.25
CA ARG A 183 -13.66 19.94 1.80
C ARG A 183 -14.90 19.17 2.31
N PRO A 184 -15.13 17.92 1.87
CA PRO A 184 -16.17 17.08 2.45
C PRO A 184 -15.88 16.81 3.93
N ASP A 185 -16.94 16.59 4.72
CA ASP A 185 -16.78 16.23 6.13
C ASP A 185 -15.94 14.95 6.25
N PRO A 186 -14.87 14.98 7.07
CA PRO A 186 -13.96 13.85 7.17
C PRO A 186 -14.59 12.72 7.97
N VAL A 187 -14.37 11.47 7.53
CA VAL A 187 -14.94 10.27 8.16
C VAL A 187 -13.86 9.37 8.75
N GLY A 188 -14.21 8.66 9.82
CA GLY A 188 -13.29 7.78 10.55
C GLY A 188 -12.07 8.51 11.12
N LEU A 189 -11.15 7.77 11.73
CA LEU A 189 -9.92 8.31 12.33
C LEU A 189 -8.72 7.39 12.05
N VAL A 190 -7.67 7.97 11.48
CA VAL A 190 -6.37 7.30 11.29
C VAL A 190 -5.35 7.87 12.28
N GLY A 191 -4.70 6.99 13.05
CA GLY A 191 -3.54 7.35 13.86
C GLY A 191 -2.26 7.27 13.04
N ILE A 192 -1.43 8.32 13.05
CA ILE A 192 -0.11 8.33 12.40
C ILE A 192 0.94 8.45 13.49
N ILE A 193 1.75 7.41 13.67
CA ILE A 193 2.74 7.31 14.75
C ILE A 193 4.15 7.24 14.18
N THR A 194 5.10 7.94 14.80
CA THR A 194 6.53 7.82 14.43
C THR A 194 7.43 7.47 15.60
N ALA A 195 8.46 6.66 15.35
CA ALA A 195 9.48 6.34 16.35
C ALA A 195 10.43 7.50 16.60
N GLY A 196 10.90 8.16 15.54
CA GLY A 196 11.78 9.32 15.63
C GLY A 196 11.29 10.52 14.83
N THR A 197 11.99 11.64 14.99
CA THR A 197 11.77 12.84 14.18
C THR A 197 12.16 12.64 12.71
N SER A 198 13.16 11.80 12.43
CA SER A 198 13.59 11.47 11.06
C SER A 198 12.53 10.70 10.25
N ASP A 199 11.55 10.09 10.91
CA ASP A 199 10.47 9.34 10.27
C ASP A 199 9.30 10.27 9.84
N ILE A 200 9.27 11.50 10.35
CA ILE A 200 8.17 12.47 10.15
C ILE A 200 7.88 12.74 8.66
N PRO A 201 8.86 12.93 7.76
CA PRO A 201 8.56 13.22 6.35
C PRO A 201 7.72 12.12 5.68
N VAL A 202 8.03 10.85 5.93
CA VAL A 202 7.26 9.71 5.38
C VAL A 202 5.90 9.57 6.08
N ALA A 203 5.85 9.85 7.38
CA ALA A 203 4.59 9.84 8.13
C ALA A 203 3.63 10.94 7.67
N GLU A 204 4.15 12.12 7.33
CA GLU A 204 3.36 13.23 6.80
C GLU A 204 2.84 12.95 5.38
N GLU A 205 3.59 12.21 4.55
CA GLU A 205 3.06 11.68 3.29
C GLU A 205 1.82 10.81 3.53
N ALA A 206 1.89 9.89 4.51
CA ALA A 206 0.75 9.05 4.87
C ALA A 206 -0.42 9.87 5.41
N ALA A 207 -0.14 10.84 6.29
CA ALA A 207 -1.14 11.70 6.90
C ALA A 207 -1.90 12.54 5.86
N ILE A 208 -1.18 13.20 4.95
CA ILE A 208 -1.79 14.03 3.89
C ILE A 208 -2.55 13.14 2.91
N MET A 209 -2.04 11.95 2.61
CA MET A 209 -2.75 10.98 1.78
C MET A 209 -4.11 10.61 2.39
N CYS A 210 -4.15 10.32 3.69
CA CYS A 210 -5.40 10.06 4.42
C CYS A 210 -6.35 11.26 4.40
N GLU A 211 -5.83 12.47 4.61
CA GLU A 211 -6.62 13.70 4.58
C GLU A 211 -7.22 13.97 3.20
N LEU A 212 -6.45 13.79 2.13
CA LEU A 212 -6.89 13.93 0.74
C LEU A 212 -7.98 12.92 0.37
N MET A 213 -7.93 11.74 0.99
CA MET A 213 -8.96 10.71 0.85
C MET A 213 -10.15 10.90 1.78
N GLY A 214 -10.18 11.98 2.57
CA GLY A 214 -11.32 12.36 3.40
C GLY A 214 -11.35 11.73 4.79
N CYS A 215 -10.21 11.27 5.33
CA CYS A 215 -10.13 10.77 6.70
C CYS A 215 -9.73 11.87 7.69
N ARG A 216 -10.14 11.74 8.96
CA ARG A 216 -9.49 12.47 10.06
C ARG A 216 -8.17 11.82 10.39
N VAL A 217 -7.19 12.61 10.79
CA VAL A 217 -5.85 12.13 11.13
C VAL A 217 -5.42 12.68 12.48
N LYS A 218 -4.97 11.80 13.37
CA LYS A 218 -4.29 12.16 14.62
C LYS A 218 -2.81 11.79 14.51
N ARG A 219 -1.95 12.79 14.59
CA ARG A 219 -0.49 12.66 14.46
C ARG A 219 0.15 12.56 15.83
N VAL A 220 1.04 11.59 16.00
CA VAL A 220 1.84 11.35 17.19
C VAL A 220 3.27 11.12 16.74
N HIS A 221 4.18 12.00 17.10
CA HIS A 221 5.56 11.94 16.62
C HIS A 221 6.55 11.66 17.75
N ASP A 222 7.67 11.04 17.39
CA ASP A 222 8.87 10.91 18.23
C ASP A 222 8.64 10.19 19.57
N ILE A 223 7.85 9.10 19.56
CA ILE A 223 7.60 8.34 20.79
C ILE A 223 8.78 7.42 21.13
N GLY A 224 9.46 6.91 20.10
CA GLY A 224 10.59 5.99 20.17
C GLY A 224 10.33 4.73 20.98
N ILE A 225 11.33 3.84 21.00
CA ILE A 225 11.28 2.61 21.81
C ILE A 225 12.42 2.51 22.81
N ALA A 226 13.45 3.34 22.70
CA ALA A 226 14.52 3.44 23.69
C ALA A 226 13.98 3.77 25.10
N GLY A 227 12.87 4.51 25.16
CA GLY A 227 12.04 4.66 26.36
C GLY A 227 10.63 4.14 26.09
N ILE A 228 10.44 2.82 26.19
CA ILE A 228 9.16 2.15 25.86
C ILE A 228 7.94 2.75 26.59
N HIS A 229 8.16 3.33 27.78
CA HIS A 229 7.11 4.00 28.55
C HIS A 229 6.46 5.19 27.82
N ARG A 230 7.17 5.82 26.87
CA ARG A 230 6.67 6.94 26.08
C ARG A 230 5.62 6.52 25.05
N VAL A 231 5.45 5.22 24.80
CA VAL A 231 4.48 4.67 23.85
C VAL A 231 3.07 4.63 24.43
N PHE A 232 2.93 4.36 25.74
CA PHE A 232 1.64 4.00 26.32
C PHE A 232 0.61 5.15 26.29
N GLU A 233 1.00 6.35 26.72
CA GLU A 233 0.07 7.48 26.79
C GLU A 233 -0.43 7.92 25.40
N PRO A 234 0.44 8.11 24.38
CA PRO A 234 -0.04 8.43 23.04
C PRO A 234 -0.91 7.32 22.41
N LEU A 235 -0.57 6.06 22.64
CA LEU A 235 -1.39 4.93 22.18
C LEU A 235 -2.77 4.95 22.85
N ARG A 236 -2.82 5.15 24.17
CA ARG A 236 -4.08 5.28 24.91
C ARG A 236 -4.94 6.39 24.33
N GLN A 237 -4.36 7.56 24.06
CA GLN A 237 -5.09 8.68 23.47
C GLN A 237 -5.64 8.39 22.05
N LEU A 238 -5.04 7.45 21.31
CA LEU A 238 -5.57 7.01 20.03
C LEU A 238 -6.73 6.04 20.22
N ILE A 239 -6.58 5.08 21.13
CA ILE A 239 -7.61 4.08 21.47
C ILE A 239 -8.85 4.76 22.06
N ASP A 240 -8.66 5.65 23.06
CA ASP A 240 -9.75 6.43 23.67
C ASP A 240 -10.44 7.35 22.64
N GLY A 241 -9.77 7.65 21.53
CA GLY A 241 -10.31 8.42 20.40
C GLY A 241 -11.06 7.59 19.36
N ASP A 242 -11.26 6.29 19.58
CA ASP A 242 -11.87 5.33 18.64
C ASP A 242 -11.18 5.35 17.26
N VAL A 243 -9.85 5.18 17.28
CA VAL A 243 -9.04 5.09 16.05
C VAL A 243 -9.39 3.82 15.25
N ASP A 244 -9.66 3.97 13.96
CA ASP A 244 -10.06 2.84 13.10
C ASP A 244 -8.85 2.08 12.53
N THR A 245 -7.75 2.79 12.26
CA THR A 245 -6.47 2.22 11.77
C THR A 245 -5.28 3.03 12.25
N ILE A 246 -4.12 2.38 12.41
CA ILE A 246 -2.87 3.04 12.79
C ILE A 246 -1.81 2.82 11.70
N VAL A 247 -1.16 3.89 11.24
CA VAL A 247 0.07 3.83 10.46
C VAL A 247 1.24 4.13 11.38
N CYS A 248 2.23 3.24 11.41
CA CYS A 248 3.38 3.36 12.29
C CYS A 248 4.69 3.37 11.48
N CYS A 249 5.40 4.49 11.50
CA CYS A 249 6.67 4.69 10.81
C CYS A 249 7.83 4.50 11.77
N ALA A 250 8.79 3.63 11.43
CA ALA A 250 9.99 3.43 12.23
C ALA A 250 11.20 3.00 11.39
N GLY A 251 12.34 3.65 11.64
CA GLY A 251 13.66 3.25 11.16
C GLY A 251 14.42 2.33 12.14
N MET A 252 15.74 2.23 11.96
CA MET A 252 16.65 1.36 12.74
C MET A 252 16.18 -0.12 12.75
N GLU A 253 15.93 -0.70 13.92
CA GLU A 253 15.39 -2.05 14.09
C GLU A 253 13.88 -2.17 13.75
N GLY A 254 13.20 -1.04 13.49
CA GLY A 254 11.80 -1.01 13.06
C GLY A 254 10.82 -1.67 14.04
N ALA A 255 11.13 -1.71 15.34
CA ALA A 255 10.37 -2.49 16.30
C ALA A 255 9.07 -1.82 16.80
N LEU A 256 8.92 -0.51 16.61
CA LEU A 256 7.73 0.21 17.11
C LEU A 256 6.39 -0.34 16.56
N PRO A 257 6.21 -0.62 15.25
CA PRO A 257 4.95 -1.17 14.75
C PRO A 257 4.56 -2.50 15.39
N SER A 258 5.55 -3.38 15.65
CA SER A 258 5.32 -4.66 16.34
C SER A 258 4.87 -4.46 17.79
N VAL A 259 5.48 -3.48 18.49
CA VAL A 259 5.05 -3.10 19.84
C VAL A 259 3.61 -2.59 19.82
N ILE A 260 3.28 -1.64 18.94
CA ILE A 260 1.93 -1.09 18.84
C ILE A 260 0.92 -2.19 18.55
N ALA A 261 1.17 -3.05 17.56
CA ALA A 261 0.28 -4.15 17.19
C ALA A 261 0.07 -5.17 18.33
N SER A 262 1.03 -5.31 19.24
CA SER A 262 0.88 -6.19 20.41
C SER A 262 0.03 -5.60 21.55
N LEU A 263 -0.26 -4.29 21.50
CA LEU A 263 -0.91 -3.53 22.56
C LEU A 263 -2.31 -3.01 22.17
N THR A 264 -2.78 -3.29 20.96
CA THR A 264 -4.07 -2.84 20.46
C THR A 264 -4.74 -3.91 19.59
N ASP A 265 -6.06 -3.88 19.53
CA ASP A 265 -6.89 -4.66 18.61
C ASP A 265 -7.11 -3.95 17.26
N VAL A 266 -6.60 -2.73 17.11
CA VAL A 266 -6.65 -1.94 15.87
C VAL A 266 -5.59 -2.40 14.86
N LEU A 267 -5.96 -2.45 13.57
CA LEU A 267 -5.03 -2.78 12.49
C LEU A 267 -3.86 -1.78 12.44
N VAL A 268 -2.63 -2.30 12.44
CA VAL A 268 -1.40 -1.51 12.34
C VAL A 268 -0.76 -1.72 10.96
N ILE A 269 -0.49 -0.63 10.26
CA ILE A 269 0.27 -0.59 9.01
C ILE A 269 1.69 -0.09 9.32
N GLY A 270 2.66 -1.01 9.31
CA GLY A 270 4.07 -0.71 9.49
C GLY A 270 4.69 -0.12 8.22
N VAL A 271 5.36 1.03 8.37
CA VAL A 271 6.14 1.67 7.31
C VAL A 271 7.62 1.63 7.72
N PRO A 272 8.42 0.74 7.13
CA PRO A 272 9.84 0.71 7.40
C PRO A 272 10.50 1.96 6.81
N ILE A 273 11.27 2.67 7.64
CA ILE A 273 11.93 3.91 7.23
C ILE A 273 13.39 3.62 6.91
N SER A 274 13.90 4.24 5.84
CA SER A 274 15.29 4.04 5.39
C SER A 274 16.33 4.63 6.35
N THR A 275 15.89 5.44 7.32
CA THR A 275 16.73 5.93 8.41
C THR A 275 17.28 4.75 9.22
N GLY A 276 18.59 4.56 9.15
CA GLY A 276 19.31 3.52 9.89
C GLY A 276 20.72 3.33 9.32
N TYR A 277 21.69 3.15 10.20
CA TYR A 277 23.10 3.03 9.84
C TYR A 277 23.68 1.68 10.25
N GLY A 278 24.81 1.32 9.65
CA GLY A 278 25.51 0.07 9.96
C GLY A 278 24.78 -1.16 9.40
N HIS A 279 24.71 -2.22 10.21
CA HIS A 279 24.16 -3.51 9.79
C HIS A 279 22.66 -3.43 9.49
N GLY A 280 22.30 -3.75 8.24
CA GLY A 280 20.93 -3.65 7.74
C GLY A 280 20.36 -2.23 7.73
N GLY A 281 21.22 -1.23 7.52
CA GLY A 281 20.80 0.16 7.24
C GLY A 281 19.98 0.29 5.94
N LYS A 282 19.62 1.53 5.60
CA LYS A 282 18.69 1.84 4.48
C LYS A 282 17.30 1.21 4.64
N GLY A 283 16.90 0.85 5.86
CA GLY A 283 15.60 0.27 6.17
C GLY A 283 15.49 -1.25 5.97
N GLU A 284 16.58 -1.94 5.61
CA GLU A 284 16.58 -3.40 5.40
C GLU A 284 16.24 -4.17 6.70
N THR A 285 16.85 -3.78 7.83
CA THR A 285 16.51 -4.37 9.14
C THR A 285 15.08 -4.02 9.52
N ALA A 286 14.65 -2.77 9.36
CA ALA A 286 13.29 -2.34 9.69
C ALA A 286 12.25 -3.15 8.89
N LEU A 287 12.45 -3.31 7.58
CA LEU A 287 11.57 -4.09 6.72
C LEU A 287 11.54 -5.56 7.14
N SER A 288 12.71 -6.17 7.33
CA SER A 288 12.83 -7.58 7.72
C SER A 288 12.17 -7.83 9.08
N SER A 289 12.41 -6.97 10.05
CA SER A 289 11.82 -7.01 11.40
C SER A 289 10.30 -6.93 11.36
N MET A 290 9.73 -5.97 10.62
CA MET A 290 8.28 -5.82 10.49
C MET A 290 7.63 -7.01 9.76
N LEU A 291 8.29 -7.60 8.76
CA LEU A 291 7.78 -8.78 8.05
C LEU A 291 7.88 -10.07 8.86
N GLN A 292 8.89 -10.20 9.73
CA GLN A 292 9.09 -11.38 10.59
C GLN A 292 8.33 -11.28 11.92
N SER A 293 7.67 -10.15 12.19
CA SER A 293 6.93 -9.94 13.42
C SER A 293 5.84 -10.99 13.61
N CYS A 294 5.75 -11.54 14.82
CA CYS A 294 4.69 -12.46 15.20
C CYS A 294 3.43 -11.75 15.70
N ALA A 295 3.44 -10.42 15.80
CA ALA A 295 2.29 -9.65 16.27
C ALA A 295 1.16 -9.71 15.22
N PRO A 296 0.03 -10.38 15.51
CA PRO A 296 -1.09 -10.41 14.58
C PRO A 296 -1.66 -8.99 14.42
N GLY A 297 -2.16 -8.67 13.22
CA GLY A 297 -2.70 -7.34 12.94
C GLY A 297 -1.66 -6.30 12.50
N LEU A 298 -0.39 -6.68 12.32
CA LEU A 298 0.60 -5.88 11.61
C LEU A 298 0.63 -6.22 10.12
N VAL A 299 0.48 -5.22 9.25
CA VAL A 299 0.72 -5.32 7.80
C VAL A 299 1.81 -4.34 7.39
N THR A 300 2.68 -4.75 6.48
CA THR A 300 3.91 -3.99 6.16
C THR A 300 3.91 -3.53 4.72
N VAL A 301 4.21 -2.25 4.49
CA VAL A 301 4.43 -1.69 3.16
C VAL A 301 5.93 -1.68 2.82
N ASN A 302 6.27 -1.26 1.60
CA ASN A 302 7.66 -1.10 1.20
C ASN A 302 8.36 0.06 1.96
N ILE A 303 9.69 0.08 1.94
CA ILE A 303 10.52 1.09 2.59
C ILE A 303 10.15 2.48 2.09
N ASP A 304 9.97 3.41 3.04
CA ASP A 304 9.58 4.80 2.83
C ASP A 304 8.28 4.98 2.01
N ASN A 305 7.38 3.99 2.01
CA ASN A 305 6.13 4.05 1.25
C ASN A 305 4.98 4.65 2.09
N GLY A 306 5.15 5.89 2.54
CA GLY A 306 4.13 6.63 3.30
C GLY A 306 2.82 6.78 2.53
N ILE A 307 2.92 7.07 1.22
CA ILE A 307 1.76 7.16 0.31
C ILE A 307 0.94 5.86 0.30
N GLY A 308 1.58 4.72 0.11
CA GLY A 308 0.91 3.42 0.08
C GLY A 308 0.25 3.09 1.42
N ALA A 309 0.93 3.40 2.53
CA ALA A 309 0.38 3.20 3.87
C ALA A 309 -0.84 4.07 4.14
N GLY A 310 -0.76 5.37 3.83
CA GLY A 310 -1.89 6.28 3.99
C GLY A 310 -3.08 5.91 3.11
N ALA A 311 -2.83 5.51 1.85
CA ALA A 311 -3.88 5.06 0.96
C ALA A 311 -4.60 3.79 1.49
N ALA A 312 -3.83 2.81 1.97
CA ALA A 312 -4.38 1.59 2.56
C ALA A 312 -5.19 1.90 3.83
N ALA A 313 -4.65 2.71 4.74
CA ALA A 313 -5.32 3.12 5.97
C ALA A 313 -6.65 3.84 5.67
N ALA A 314 -6.65 4.77 4.71
CA ALA A 314 -7.84 5.53 4.34
C ALA A 314 -8.92 4.66 3.69
N LEU A 315 -8.54 3.71 2.83
CA LEU A 315 -9.49 2.76 2.22
C LEU A 315 -10.20 1.92 3.29
N ILE A 316 -9.45 1.42 4.26
CA ILE A 316 -9.98 0.58 5.34
C ILE A 316 -10.87 1.43 6.26
N THR A 317 -10.36 2.57 6.71
CA THR A 317 -11.06 3.50 7.62
C THR A 317 -12.40 3.94 7.05
N ARG A 318 -12.44 4.34 5.77
CA ARG A 318 -13.70 4.72 5.11
C ARG A 318 -14.72 3.60 5.01
N LYS A 319 -14.26 2.35 4.85
CA LYS A 319 -15.15 1.19 4.84
C LYS A 319 -15.72 0.88 6.22
N ILE A 320 -14.96 1.13 7.28
CA ILE A 320 -15.41 0.99 8.68
C ILE A 320 -16.42 2.10 8.99
N ALA A 321 -16.07 3.36 8.73
CA ALA A 321 -16.95 4.51 9.00
C ALA A 321 -18.29 4.41 8.25
N GLY A 322 -18.27 4.06 6.95
CA GLY A 322 -19.50 3.88 6.17
C GLY A 322 -20.36 2.69 6.59
N LYS A 323 -19.86 1.79 7.47
CA LYS A 323 -20.68 0.77 8.14
C LYS A 323 -21.26 1.29 9.46
N LYS A 324 -20.49 2.03 10.26
CA LYS A 324 -20.96 2.68 11.51
C LYS A 324 -22.21 3.55 11.21
N GLU A 325 -22.11 4.41 10.19
CA GLU A 325 -23.23 5.26 9.74
C GLU A 325 -24.49 4.48 9.32
N LYS A 326 -24.34 3.27 8.74
CA LYS A 326 -25.48 2.44 8.32
C LYS A 326 -26.12 1.68 9.47
N ASN A 327 -25.36 1.40 10.51
CA ASN A 327 -25.82 0.68 11.69
C ASN A 327 -26.40 1.62 12.76
N GLY A 328 -26.23 2.94 12.61
CA GLY A 328 -26.82 3.94 13.50
C GLY A 328 -26.09 4.12 14.84
N ASP A 329 -24.84 3.67 14.90
CA ASP A 329 -23.92 3.90 16.04
C ASP A 329 -23.18 5.24 15.89
#